data_AF-A0A9E5J347-F1
#
_entry.id   AF-A0A9E5J347-F1
#
_cell.length_a   1.000
_cell.length_b   1.000
_cell.length_c   1.000
_cell.angle_alpha   90.00
_cell.angle_beta   90.00
_cell.angle_gamma   90.00
#
_symmetry.space_group_name_H-M   'P 1'
#
loop_
_entity.id
_entity.type
_entity.pdbx_description
1 polymer ?
#
loop_
_entity_poly.entity_id
_entity_poly.type
_entity_poly.pdbx_seq_one_letter_code
_entity_poly.pdbx_strand_id
1 'polypeptide(L)' 'MNSKYKVLKFKSNNFKNVDDLVSIEEPLEISIKYKNNDKWVTQILSITMRTPGHDEDLVRGFLFNEQIVQDVKHIQSIKG' A
#
# COMPACT_ATOMS: atom_id res chain seq x y z
N MET A 1 1.02 10.98 -3.90
CA MET A 1 2.20 11.18 -4.78
C MET A 1 1.73 11.10 -6.23
N ASN A 2 2.19 11.98 -7.12
CA ASN A 2 1.81 11.96 -8.55
C ASN A 2 2.99 12.35 -9.44
N SER A 3 2.89 11.94 -10.71
CA SER A 3 3.89 12.21 -11.75
C SER A 3 3.20 12.85 -12.96
N LYS A 4 3.89 13.81 -13.60
CA LYS A 4 3.42 14.43 -14.84
C LYS A 4 3.80 13.57 -16.03
N TYR A 5 2.83 13.16 -16.82
CA TYR A 5 3.03 12.40 -18.05
C TYR A 5 2.42 13.11 -19.26
N LYS A 6 3.12 13.08 -20.39
CA LYS A 6 2.57 13.50 -21.67
C LYS A 6 1.62 12.44 -22.18
N VAL A 7 0.35 12.81 -22.34
CA VAL A 7 -0.69 11.93 -22.87
C VAL A 7 -1.30 12.52 -24.13
N LEU A 8 -1.81 11.64 -25.00
CA LEU A 8 -2.56 12.03 -26.19
C LEU A 8 -4.06 12.01 -25.86
N LYS A 9 -4.67 13.17 -25.69
CA LYS A 9 -6.09 13.32 -25.37
C LYS A 9 -6.93 13.37 -26.64
N PHE A 10 -7.88 12.46 -26.79
CA PHE A 10 -8.86 12.47 -27.88
C PHE A 10 -10.18 13.10 -27.43
N LYS A 11 -10.69 14.08 -28.18
CA LYS A 11 -12.01 14.70 -27.96
C LYS A 11 -12.56 15.27 -29.26
N SER A 12 -13.81 14.96 -29.60
CA SER A 12 -14.53 15.52 -30.78
C SER A 12 -13.70 15.42 -32.07
N ASN A 13 -13.26 14.21 -32.42
CA ASN A 13 -12.43 13.93 -33.60
C ASN A 13 -11.06 14.64 -33.65
N ASN A 14 -10.61 15.25 -32.55
CA ASN A 14 -9.33 15.92 -32.44
C ASN A 14 -8.45 15.25 -31.39
N PHE A 15 -7.15 15.20 -31.67
CA PHE A 15 -6.12 14.76 -30.72
C PHE A 15 -5.32 15.98 -30.23
N LYS A 16 -5.01 16.01 -28.93
CA LYS A 16 -4.15 17.04 -28.33
C LYS A 16 -3.17 16.40 -27.36
N ASN A 17 -1.91 16.78 -27.47
CA ASN A 17 -0.91 16.45 -26.44
C ASN A 17 -1.13 17.34 -25.22
N VAL A 18 -1.27 16.73 -24.05
CA VAL A 18 -1.42 17.44 -22.77
C VAL A 18 -0.55 16.78 -21.71
N ASP A 19 -0.08 17.56 -20.74
CA ASP A 19 0.50 17.01 -19.52
C ASP A 19 -0.63 16.66 -18.55
N ASP A 20 -0.66 15.42 -18.07
CA ASP A 20 -1.63 14.94 -17.11
C ASP A 20 -0.95 14.42 -15.84
N LEU A 21 -1.67 14.47 -14.72
CA LEU A 21 -1.19 13.97 -13.44
C LEU A 21 -1.65 12.54 -13.24
N VAL A 22 -0.69 11.63 -13.10
CA VAL A 22 -0.95 10.21 -12.87
C VAL A 22 -0.48 9.84 -11.45
N SER A 23 -1.34 9.15 -10.71
CA SER A 23 -1.00 8.62 -9.39
C SER A 23 0.09 7.56 -9.51
N ILE A 24 1.04 7.58 -8.58
CA ILE A 24 2.09 6.56 -8.50
C ILE A 24 1.55 5.40 -7.65
N GLU A 25 1.82 4.17 -8.10
CA GLU A 25 1.60 2.95 -7.33
C GLU A 25 2.88 2.15 -7.25
N GLU A 26 3.17 1.62 -6.07
CA GLU A 26 4.31 0.73 -5.81
C GLU A 26 3.82 -0.47 -4.99
N PRO A 27 4.43 -1.66 -5.17
CA PRO A 27 4.10 -2.82 -4.36
C PRO A 27 4.60 -2.61 -2.93
N LEU A 28 3.79 -3.03 -1.96
CA LEU A 28 4.12 -3.12 -0.55
C LEU A 28 3.88 -4.56 -0.09
N GLU A 29 4.94 -5.21 0.38
CA GLU A 29 4.84 -6.50 1.06
C GLU A 29 4.57 -6.27 2.55
N ILE A 30 3.58 -6.98 3.09
CA ILE A 30 3.24 -6.97 4.51
C ILE A 30 3.64 -8.33 5.09
N SER A 31 4.56 -8.30 6.05
CA SER A 31 4.99 -9.48 6.81
C SER A 31 4.65 -9.32 8.29
N ILE A 32 4.23 -10.40 8.95
CA ILE A 32 3.91 -10.40 10.38
C ILE A 32 4.98 -11.19 11.13
N LYS A 33 5.46 -10.61 12.23
CA LYS A 33 6.35 -11.28 13.19
C LYS A 33 5.63 -11.51 14.51
N TYR A 34 5.57 -12.76 14.95
CA TYR A 34 4.88 -13.16 16.18
C TYR A 34 5.60 -14.34 16.87
N LYS A 35 5.21 -14.64 18.11
CA LYS A 35 5.72 -15.81 18.84
C LYS A 35 4.83 -17.03 18.60
N ASN A 36 5.44 -18.14 18.22
CA ASN A 36 4.82 -19.46 18.16
C ASN A 36 5.69 -20.44 18.97
N ASN A 37 5.13 -21.04 20.03
CA ASN A 37 5.87 -21.91 20.97
C ASN A 37 7.22 -21.30 21.41
N ASP A 38 7.16 -20.04 21.87
CA ASP A 38 8.32 -19.21 22.29
C ASP A 38 9.37 -18.89 21.22
N LYS A 39 9.17 -19.34 19.98
CA LYS A 39 10.04 -19.01 18.84
C LYS A 39 9.44 -17.85 18.06
N TRP A 40 10.29 -16.89 17.71
CA TRP A 40 9.90 -15.83 16.77
C TRP A 40 9.77 -16.42 15.37
N VAL A 41 8.61 -16.24 14.76
CA VAL A 41 8.33 -16.60 13.37
C VAL A 41 7.95 -15.33 12.63
N THR A 42 8.46 -15.21 11.40
CA THR A 42 8.04 -14.17 10.45
C THR A 42 7.41 -14.87 9.25
N GLN A 43 6.26 -14.39 8.80
CA GLN A 43 5.59 -14.89 7.60
C GLN A 43 5.11 -13.72 6.74
N ILE A 44 5.20 -13.90 5.43
CA ILE A 44 4.57 -12.99 4.46
C ILE A 44 3.07 -13.20 4.56
N LEU A 45 2.34 -12.10 4.77
CA LEU A 45 0.89 -12.12 4.86
C LEU A 45 0.26 -11.78 3.51
N SER A 46 0.73 -10.71 2.86
CA SER A 46 0.13 -10.21 1.62
C SER A 46 1.09 -9.27 0.89
N ILE A 47 0.81 -9.05 -0.39
CA ILE A 47 1.41 -8.00 -1.21
C ILE A 47 0.27 -7.17 -1.78
N THR A 48 0.34 -5.85 -1.63
CA THR A 48 -0.67 -4.92 -2.16
C THR A 48 -0.02 -3.78 -2.91
N MET A 49 -0.74 -3.18 -3.86
CA MET A 49 -0.31 -1.95 -4.53
C MET A 49 -0.80 -0.75 -3.71
N ARG A 50 0.05 0.27 -3.54
CA ARG A 50 -0.30 1.48 -2.80
C ARG A 50 0.37 2.72 -3.38
N THR A 51 -0.24 3.88 -3.13
CA THR A 51 0.46 5.15 -3.35
C THR A 51 1.45 5.41 -2.21
N PRO A 52 2.73 5.70 -2.50
CA PRO A 52 3.73 5.85 -1.45
C PRO A 52 3.50 7.00 -0.46
N GLY A 53 3.92 6.79 0.80
CA GLY A 53 4.03 7.83 1.84
C GLY A 53 3.49 7.46 3.24
N HIS A 54 2.53 6.53 3.34
CA HIS A 54 1.82 6.24 4.61
C HIS A 54 1.73 4.74 4.94
N ASP A 55 2.87 4.03 4.88
CA ASP A 55 2.91 2.57 5.04
C ASP A 55 2.40 2.09 6.39
N GLU A 56 2.85 2.68 7.48
CA GLU A 56 2.49 2.18 8.80
C GLU A 56 0.99 2.26 9.05
N ASP A 57 0.35 3.38 8.69
CA ASP A 57 -1.09 3.57 8.87
C ASP A 57 -1.90 2.66 7.96
N LEU A 58 -1.43 2.47 6.72
CA LEU A 58 -2.02 1.49 5.80
C LEU A 58 -1.95 0.09 6.39
N VAL A 59 -0.80 -0.34 6.92
CA VAL A 59 -0.62 -1.67 7.52
C VAL A 59 -1.48 -1.83 8.77
N ARG A 60 -1.57 -0.81 9.66
CA ARG A 60 -2.48 -0.84 10.83
C ARG A 60 -3.93 -1.04 10.40
N GLY A 61 -4.38 -0.24 9.43
CA GLY A 61 -5.74 -0.30 8.90
C GLY A 61 -6.03 -1.63 8.21
N PHE A 62 -5.08 -2.15 7.43
CA PHE A 62 -5.18 -3.44 6.74
C PHE A 62 -5.37 -4.58 7.74
N LEU A 63 -4.49 -4.69 8.74
CA LEU A 63 -4.57 -5.76 9.74
C LEU A 63 -5.89 -5.74 10.54
N PHE A 64 -6.42 -4.54 10.82
CA PHE A 64 -7.68 -4.38 11.52
C PHE A 64 -8.89 -4.71 10.63
N ASN A 65 -8.95 -4.16 9.41
CA ASN A 65 -10.08 -4.36 8.51
C ASN A 65 -10.22 -5.81 8.03
N GLU A 66 -9.10 -6.50 7.80
CA GLU A 66 -9.08 -7.92 7.45
C GLU A 66 -9.28 -8.84 8.67
N GLN A 67 -9.58 -8.28 9.85
CA GLN A 67 -9.81 -9.00 11.12
C GLN A 67 -8.64 -9.89 11.59
N ILE A 68 -7.44 -9.62 11.08
CA ILE A 68 -6.20 -10.30 11.49
C ILE A 68 -5.87 -9.91 12.93
N VAL A 69 -6.17 -8.66 13.32
CA VAL A 69 -6.23 -8.23 14.71
C VAL A 69 -7.60 -7.64 15.02
N GLN A 70 -8.10 -7.91 16.23
CA GLN A 70 -9.39 -7.39 16.71
C GLN A 70 -9.28 -5.97 17.32
N ASP A 71 -8.07 -5.55 17.71
CA ASP A 71 -7.77 -4.22 18.24
C ASP A 71 -6.37 -3.81 17.74
N VAL A 72 -6.22 -2.55 17.32
CA VAL A 72 -4.94 -1.96 16.91
C VAL A 72 -3.88 -2.03 18.03
N LYS A 73 -4.28 -2.11 19.30
CA LYS A 73 -3.38 -2.31 20.44
C LYS A 73 -2.68 -3.66 20.45
N HIS A 74 -3.15 -4.65 19.68
CA HIS A 74 -2.44 -5.92 19.52
C HIS A 74 -1.17 -5.77 18.68
N ILE A 75 -1.00 -4.65 17.98
CA ILE A 75 0.19 -4.36 17.18
C ILE A 75 1.23 -3.68 18.08
N GLN A 76 2.29 -4.42 18.42
CA GLN A 76 3.38 -3.88 19.25
C GLN A 76 4.21 -2.80 18.54
N SER A 77 4.54 -3.02 17.27
CA SER A 77 5.32 -2.09 16.45
C SER A 77 5.19 -2.44 14.97
N ILE A 78 5.33 -1.44 14.09
CA ILE A 78 5.51 -1.62 12.64
C ILE A 78 6.90 -1.11 12.29
N LYS A 79 7.57 -1.78 11.33
CA LYS A 79 8.90 -1.42 10.87
C LYS A 79 8.92 -1.50 9.35
N GLY A 80 9.39 -0.44 8.69
CA GLY A 80 9.64 -0.36 7.26
C GLY A 80 11.13 -0.38 6.95
#